data_AF-A0A5P8JMQ6-F1
#
_entry.id   AF-A0A5P8JMQ6-F1
#
_cell.length_a   1.000
_cell.length_b   1.000
_cell.length_c   1.000
_cell.angle_alpha   90.00
_cell.angle_beta   90.00
_cell.angle_gamma   90.00
#
_symmetry.space_group_name_H-M   'P 1'
#
loop_
_entity.id
_entity.type
_entity.pdbx_description
1 polymer ?
#
loop_
_entity_poly.entity_id
_entity_poly.type
_entity_poly.pdbx_seq_one_letter_code
_entity_poly.pdbx_strand_id
1 'polypeptide(L)' 'MADTEDTLISRLGTLHQQLEQLENVDYMTAYYKGYSTQGDDLETIKEKIITVNAQIQRTEDQLATLDFQ' A
#
# COMPACT_ATOMS: atom_id res chain seq x y z
N MET A 1 -18.38 -6.57 -15.59
CA MET A 1 -17.03 -7.16 -15.56
C MET A 1 -15.99 -6.05 -15.65
N ALA A 2 -16.01 -5.20 -16.68
CA ALA A 2 -15.16 -4.00 -16.79
C ALA A 2 -15.14 -3.11 -15.52
N ASP A 3 -16.32 -2.74 -14.98
CA ASP A 3 -16.39 -1.89 -13.78
C ASP A 3 -15.69 -2.47 -12.53
N THR A 4 -15.63 -3.79 -12.41
CA THR A 4 -14.97 -4.46 -11.26
C THR A 4 -13.46 -4.46 -11.44
N GLU A 5 -12.99 -4.74 -12.64
CA GLU A 5 -11.57 -4.70 -13.00
C GLU A 5 -11.01 -3.27 -12.85
N ASP A 6 -11.69 -2.27 -13.41
CA ASP A 6 -11.31 -0.85 -13.28
C ASP A 6 -11.24 -0.39 -11.82
N THR A 7 -12.17 -0.88 -10.98
CA THR A 7 -12.16 -0.61 -9.54
C THR A 7 -10.93 -1.21 -8.86
N LEU A 8 -10.56 -2.44 -9.21
CA LEU A 8 -9.38 -3.11 -8.64
C LEU A 8 -8.08 -2.45 -9.11
N ILE A 9 -7.97 -2.05 -10.38
CA ILE A 9 -6.83 -1.30 -10.91
C ILE A 9 -6.68 0.04 -10.18
N SER A 10 -7.77 0.79 -10.02
CA SER A 10 -7.77 2.07 -9.28
C SER A 10 -7.34 1.89 -7.83
N ARG A 11 -7.84 0.84 -7.17
CA ARG A 11 -7.45 0.49 -5.81
C ARG A 11 -5.96 0.15 -5.73
N LEU A 12 -5.44 -0.65 -6.67
CA LEU A 12 -4.03 -1.02 -6.73
C LEU A 12 -3.14 0.21 -6.88
N GLY A 13 -3.52 1.15 -7.75
CA GLY A 13 -2.82 2.44 -7.90
C GLY A 13 -2.77 3.24 -6.60
N THR A 14 -3.89 3.32 -5.87
CA THR A 14 -3.95 4.00 -4.57
C THR A 14 -3.05 3.33 -3.53
N LEU A 15 -3.05 1.99 -3.48
CA LEU A 15 -2.21 1.24 -2.55
C LEU A 15 -0.71 1.41 -2.84
N HIS A 16 -0.30 1.45 -4.12
CA HIS A 16 1.09 1.73 -4.48
C HIS A 16 1.52 3.14 -4.10
N GLN A 17 0.68 4.15 -4.33
CA GLN A 17 0.97 5.52 -3.89
C GLN A 17 1.13 5.60 -2.36
N GLN A 18 0.26 4.89 -1.62
CA GLN A 18 0.37 4.81 -0.17
C GLN A 18 1.66 4.12 0.26
N LEU A 19 2.03 3.01 -0.39
CA LEU A 19 3.27 2.30 -0.12
C LEU A 19 4.50 3.20 -0.35
N GLU A 20 4.53 3.91 -1.47
CA GLU A 20 5.60 4.84 -1.82
C GLU A 20 5.77 5.94 -0.77
N GLN A 21 4.66 6.52 -0.31
CA GLN A 21 4.66 7.52 0.76
C GLN A 21 5.23 6.94 2.07
N LEU A 22 4.78 5.73 2.44
CA LEU A 22 5.26 5.06 3.66
C LEU A 22 6.77 4.76 3.60
N GLU A 23 7.26 4.25 2.48
CA GLU A 23 8.66 3.83 2.32
C GLU A 23 9.61 5.02 2.14
N ASN A 24 9.26 5.98 1.28
CA ASN A 24 10.17 7.03 0.88
C ASN A 24 10.11 8.27 1.77
N VAL A 25 9.01 8.48 2.50
CA VAL A 25 8.82 9.68 3.32
C VAL A 25 8.66 9.32 4.79
N ASP A 26 7.64 8.53 5.14
CA ASP A 26 7.31 8.32 6.55
C ASP A 26 8.36 7.49 7.27
N TYR A 27 8.80 6.38 6.67
CA TYR A 27 9.85 5.52 7.21
C TYR A 27 11.14 6.30 7.43
N MET A 28 11.59 7.04 6.41
CA MET A 28 12.81 7.85 6.50
C MET A 28 12.68 8.93 7.58
N THR A 29 11.53 9.59 7.66
CA THR A 29 11.28 10.62 8.66
C THR A 29 11.32 10.03 10.07
N ALA A 30 10.62 8.92 10.33
CA ALA A 30 10.62 8.27 11.63
C ALA A 30 11.98 7.66 12.00
N TYR A 31 12.71 7.11 11.03
CA TYR A 31 14.04 6.58 11.25
C TYR A 31 15.01 7.66 11.75
N TYR A 32 14.96 8.86 11.18
CA TYR A 32 15.85 9.95 11.58
C TYR A 32 15.34 10.81 12.73
N LYS A 33 14.02 11.00 12.86
CA LYS A 33 13.40 11.94 13.82
C LYS A 33 12.66 11.25 14.97
N GLY A 34 12.57 9.92 14.95
CA GLY A 34 11.80 9.12 15.91
C GLY A 34 10.33 8.94 15.56
N TYR A 35 9.74 9.88 14.81
CA TYR A 35 8.34 9.82 14.37
C TYR A 35 8.16 10.34 12.94
N SER A 36 7.15 9.86 12.23
CA SER A 36 6.72 10.39 10.93
C SER A 36 6.07 11.76 11.06
N THR A 37 5.74 12.39 9.93
CA THR A 37 4.96 13.64 9.90
C THR A 37 3.58 13.48 10.53
N GLN A 38 3.03 12.26 10.52
CA GLN A 38 1.73 11.93 11.12
C GLN A 38 1.86 11.48 12.59
N GLY A 39 3.06 11.47 13.16
CA GLY A 39 3.31 11.10 14.55
C GLY A 39 3.43 9.60 14.80
N ASP A 40 3.51 8.78 13.75
CA ASP A 40 3.74 7.34 13.91
C ASP A 40 5.21 7.06 14.22
N ASP A 41 5.48 6.11 15.10
CA ASP A 41 6.83 5.58 15.29
C ASP A 41 7.25 4.63 14.15
N LEU A 42 8.52 4.24 14.16
CA LEU A 42 9.10 3.40 13.11
C LEU A 42 8.46 1.99 13.04
N GLU A 43 8.02 1.43 14.17
CA GLU A 43 7.41 0.10 14.22
C GLU A 43 6.02 0.14 13.58
N THR A 44 5.23 1.13 13.95
CA THR A 44 3.91 1.40 13.36
C THR A 44 3.99 1.58 11.85
N ILE A 45 5.00 2.29 11.34
CA ILE A 45 5.19 2.47 9.89
C ILE A 45 5.52 1.15 9.20
N LYS A 46 6.36 0.31 9.81
CA LYS A 46 6.67 -1.04 9.27
C LYS A 46 5.42 -1.91 9.21
N GLU A 47 4.59 -1.88 10.24
CA GLU A 47 3.31 -2.61 10.26
C GLU A 47 2.35 -2.12 9.18
N LYS A 48 2.28 -0.80 8.95
CA LYS A 48 1.51 -0.21 7.85
C LYS A 48 2.03 -0.67 6.49
N ILE A 49 3.34 -0.69 6.27
CA ILE A 49 3.96 -1.20 5.03
C ILE A 49 3.59 -2.66 4.79
N ILE A 50 3.73 -3.52 5.80
CA ILE A 50 3.35 -4.94 5.72
C ILE A 50 1.87 -5.08 5.35
N THR A 51 1.02 -4.29 5.99
CA THR A 51 -0.43 -4.32 5.75
C THR A 51 -0.78 -3.89 4.33
N VAL A 52 -0.16 -2.80 3.82
CA VAL A 52 -0.38 -2.31 2.46
C VAL A 52 0.10 -3.33 1.43
N ASN A 53 1.28 -3.91 1.62
CA ASN A 53 1.80 -4.99 0.76
C ASN A 53 0.86 -6.20 0.70
N ALA A 54 0.31 -6.62 1.85
CA ALA A 54 -0.67 -7.71 1.88
C ALA A 54 -1.98 -7.36 1.15
N GLN A 55 -2.37 -6.08 1.12
CA GLN A 55 -3.54 -5.63 0.35
C GLN A 55 -3.27 -5.53 -1.14
N ILE A 56 -2.06 -5.12 -1.53
CA ILE A 56 -1.58 -5.13 -2.93
C ILE A 56 -1.67 -6.55 -3.47
N GLN A 57 -1.02 -7.52 -2.80
CA GLN A 57 -1.02 -8.92 -3.22
C GLN A 57 -2.45 -9.48 -3.41
N ARG A 58 -3.35 -9.22 -2.44
CA ARG A 58 -4.74 -9.68 -2.57
C ARG A 58 -5.48 -9.04 -3.75
N THR A 59 -5.18 -7.78 -4.06
CA THR A 59 -5.80 -7.07 -5.19
C THR A 59 -5.27 -7.61 -6.51
N GLU A 60 -3.97 -7.89 -6.59
CA GLU A 60 -3.33 -8.55 -7.74
C GLU A 60 -3.89 -9.96 -7.96
N ASP A 61 -4.06 -10.76 -6.90
CA ASP A 61 -4.66 -12.10 -6.98
C ASP A 61 -6.11 -12.03 -7.52
N GLN A 62 -6.87 -11.01 -7.11
CA GLN A 62 -8.23 -10.77 -7.61
C GLN A 62 -8.24 -10.39 -9.10
N LEU A 63 -7.32 -9.52 -9.53
CA LEU A 63 -7.16 -9.15 -10.94
C LEU A 63 -6.76 -10.35 -11.79
N ALA A 64 -5.76 -11.13 -11.35
CA ALA A 64 -5.34 -12.33 -12.04
C ALA A 64 -6.52 -13.32 -12.20
N THR A 65 -7.37 -13.46 -11.19
CA THR A 65 -8.56 -14.32 -11.28
C THR A 65 -9.56 -13.84 -12.35
N LEU A 66 -9.69 -12.52 -12.55
CA LEU A 66 -10.56 -11.95 -13.59
C LEU A 66 -9.97 -12.12 -14.99
N ASP A 67 -8.64 -11.97 -15.15
CA ASP A 67 -7.96 -12.13 -16.44
C ASP A 67 -8.06 -13.55 -17.03
N PHE A 68 -8.24 -14.56 -16.17
CA PHE A 68 -8.39 -15.97 -16.56
C PHE A 68 -9.86 -16.42 -16.73
N GLN A 69 -10.85 -15.53 -16.60
CA GLN A 69 -12.29 -15.81 -16.83
C GLN A 69 -12.74 -15.45 -18.24
#